data_AF-A0AAN8IQX8-F1
#
_entry.id   AF-A0AAN8IQX8-F1
#
_cell.length_a   1.000
_cell.length_b   1.000
_cell.length_c   1.000
_cell.angle_alpha   90.00
_cell.angle_beta   90.00
_cell.angle_gamma   90.00
#
_symmetry.space_group_name_H-M   'P 1'
#
loop_
_entity.id
_entity.type
_entity.pdbx_description
1 polymer ?
#
loop_
_entity_poly.entity_id
_entity_poly.type
_entity_poly.pdbx_seq_one_letter_code
_entity_poly.pdbx_strand_id
1 'polypeptide(L)'
;MVIGLRVYVLVASIPPILYAAFILSINVFMIYRSEDDPKVKYCNPVLSLEPLAKDIWTYWNIFLIIIVLCMQAAIYLILRAKDASSTQLGKNVNQNDDKNRVPCILVLMSTFTCTWGTFMLSQAAVSWMQSSEATVVIQTYSVIFALMTYSMNFYIYFAKHDAYREAFLEQWLQLMPARYRPRVSSYLSSQPTSRTNLDQDVAHSRSRNPSICQYVENLERDMSKIESQKI
;
A
#
# COMPACT_ATOMS: atom_id res chain seq x y z
N MET A 1 10.27 23.51 7.52
CA MET A 1 9.72 22.38 6.72
C MET A 1 8.69 21.53 7.48
N VAL A 2 8.83 21.31 8.80
CA VAL A 2 7.94 20.44 9.59
C VAL A 2 6.51 21.00 9.78
N ILE A 3 6.34 22.33 9.90
CA ILE A 3 5.02 22.96 10.07
C ILE A 3 4.14 22.77 8.83
N GLY A 4 4.72 22.91 7.62
CA GLY A 4 4.00 22.67 6.37
C GLY A 4 3.53 21.22 6.21
N LEU A 5 4.34 20.25 6.63
CA LEU A 5 3.95 18.84 6.60
C LEU A 5 2.81 18.54 7.59
N ARG A 6 2.87 19.10 8.82
CA ARG A 6 1.79 18.91 9.81
C ARG A 6 0.47 19.52 9.34
N VAL A 7 0.51 20.73 8.78
CA VAL A 7 -0.68 21.38 8.21
C VAL A 7 -1.20 20.59 7.01
N TYR A 8 -0.32 20.13 6.11
CA TYR A 8 -0.70 19.29 4.99
C TYR A 8 -1.39 17.99 5.43
N VAL A 9 -0.81 17.27 6.39
CA VAL A 9 -1.39 16.02 6.91
C VAL A 9 -2.75 16.27 7.56
N LEU A 10 -2.89 17.35 8.35
CA LEU A 10 -4.18 17.72 8.94
C LEU A 10 -5.22 18.02 7.86
N VAL A 11 -4.89 18.89 6.90
CA VAL A 11 -5.80 19.28 5.81
C VAL A 11 -6.19 18.07 4.96
N ALA A 12 -5.24 17.20 4.63
CA ALA A 12 -5.49 15.99 3.86
C ALA A 12 -6.33 14.95 4.62
N SER A 13 -6.30 14.97 5.97
CA SER A 13 -7.07 14.06 6.82
C SER A 13 -8.50 14.54 7.10
N ILE A 14 -8.81 15.83 6.89
CA ILE A 14 -10.15 16.38 7.13
C ILE A 14 -11.23 15.68 6.28
N PRO A 15 -11.08 15.53 4.94
CA PRO A 15 -12.10 14.85 4.13
C PRO A 15 -12.42 13.41 4.57
N PRO A 16 -11.45 12.50 4.80
CA PRO A 16 -11.78 11.15 5.24
C PRO A 16 -12.40 11.11 6.63
N ILE A 17 -12.01 12.00 7.55
CA ILE A 17 -12.61 12.09 8.89
C ILE A 17 -14.08 12.55 8.79
N LEU A 18 -14.36 13.59 8.01
CA LEU A 18 -15.72 14.08 7.79
C LEU A 18 -16.59 13.02 7.11
N TYR A 19 -16.05 12.31 6.12
CA TYR A 19 -16.76 11.21 5.47
C TYR A 19 -17.08 10.07 6.43
N ALA A 20 -16.12 9.66 7.27
CA ALA A 20 -16.34 8.62 8.28
C ALA A 20 -17.39 9.05 9.30
N ALA A 21 -17.32 10.30 9.79
CA ALA A 21 -18.30 10.86 10.71
C ALA A 21 -19.71 10.91 10.10
N PHE A 22 -19.82 11.29 8.82
CA PHE A 22 -21.09 11.32 8.09
C PHE A 22 -21.73 9.93 7.99
N ILE A 23 -20.98 8.92 7.54
CA ILE A 23 -21.49 7.54 7.42
C ILE A 23 -21.90 6.98 8.78
N LEU A 24 -21.09 7.23 9.82
CA LEU A 24 -21.41 6.80 11.18
C LEU A 24 -22.68 7.49 11.71
N SER A 25 -22.83 8.78 11.45
CA SER A 25 -24.02 9.54 11.89
C SER A 25 -25.30 9.03 11.22
N ILE A 26 -25.25 8.73 9.92
CA ILE A 26 -26.38 8.12 9.21
C ILE A 26 -26.72 6.76 9.80
N ASN A 27 -25.71 5.92 10.03
CA ASN A 27 -25.91 4.58 10.59
C ASN A 27 -26.59 4.63 11.97
N VAL A 28 -26.08 5.46 12.88
CA VAL A 28 -26.66 5.63 14.24
C VAL A 28 -28.07 6.19 14.17
N PHE A 29 -28.33 7.18 13.30
CA PHE A 29 -29.67 7.75 13.12
C PHE A 29 -30.68 6.71 12.61
N MET A 30 -30.29 5.87 11.67
CA MET A 30 -31.15 4.83 11.11
C MET A 30 -31.42 3.72 12.12
N ILE A 31 -30.40 3.29 12.89
CA ILE A 31 -30.56 2.33 13.99
C ILE A 31 -31.53 2.86 15.05
N TYR A 32 -31.41 4.13 15.46
CA TYR A 32 -32.30 4.73 16.46
C TYR A 32 -33.75 4.83 15.98
N ARG A 33 -33.98 4.92 14.66
CA ARG A 33 -35.31 5.00 14.07
C ARG A 33 -35.96 3.62 13.85
N SER A 34 -35.16 2.55 13.81
CA SER A 34 -35.68 1.19 13.70
C SER A 34 -36.26 0.74 15.04
N GLU A 35 -37.54 0.37 15.07
CA GLU A 35 -38.21 -0.19 16.26
C GLU A 35 -37.77 -1.63 16.58
N ASP A 36 -37.08 -2.29 15.65
CA ASP A 36 -36.54 -3.63 15.81
C ASP A 36 -35.23 -3.61 16.62
N ASP A 37 -35.17 -4.39 17.70
CA ASP A 37 -34.03 -4.54 18.62
C ASP A 37 -32.78 -5.07 17.88
N PRO A 38 -31.86 -4.21 17.38
CA PRO A 38 -30.89 -4.62 16.40
C PRO A 38 -29.67 -5.16 17.11
N LYS A 39 -29.63 -6.48 17.32
CA LYS A 39 -28.44 -7.16 17.82
C LYS A 39 -27.35 -7.12 16.76
N VAL A 40 -26.40 -6.19 16.90
CA VAL A 40 -25.17 -6.14 16.09
C VAL A 40 -24.35 -7.39 16.38
N LYS A 41 -24.50 -8.43 15.54
CA LYS A 41 -23.87 -9.74 15.74
C LYS A 41 -22.46 -9.84 15.14
N TYR A 42 -22.04 -8.86 14.33
CA TYR A 42 -20.83 -8.93 13.52
C TYR A 42 -19.90 -7.74 13.74
N CYS A 43 -18.60 -8.00 13.89
CA CYS A 43 -17.53 -6.99 13.93
C CYS A 43 -17.03 -6.56 12.55
N ASN A 44 -17.76 -6.90 11.48
CA ASN A 44 -17.44 -6.50 10.12
C ASN A 44 -18.23 -5.23 9.78
N PRO A 45 -17.57 -4.11 9.42
CA PRO A 45 -18.24 -2.87 9.08
C PRO A 45 -19.43 -3.08 8.12
N VAL A 46 -19.23 -3.86 7.06
CA VAL A 46 -20.23 -4.10 6.00
C VAL A 46 -21.46 -4.88 6.48
N LEU A 47 -21.32 -5.71 7.51
CA LEU A 47 -22.42 -6.48 8.11
C LEU A 47 -23.10 -5.71 9.25
N SER A 48 -22.44 -4.71 9.83
CA SER A 48 -22.99 -3.85 10.88
C SER A 48 -23.78 -2.65 10.33
N LEU A 49 -23.72 -2.41 9.02
CA LEU A 49 -24.46 -1.33 8.37
C LEU A 49 -25.91 -1.74 8.04
N GLU A 50 -26.85 -0.85 8.39
CA GLU A 50 -28.23 -0.87 7.92
C GLU A 50 -28.25 -0.82 6.37
N PRO A 51 -29.18 -1.53 5.69
CA PRO A 51 -29.12 -1.76 4.25
C PRO A 51 -29.04 -0.48 3.42
N LEU A 52 -29.77 0.58 3.79
CA LEU A 52 -29.73 1.85 3.04
C LEU A 52 -28.37 2.55 3.23
N ALA A 53 -27.84 2.59 4.45
CA ALA A 53 -26.51 3.14 4.72
C ALA A 53 -25.40 2.35 4.01
N LYS A 54 -25.55 1.02 3.94
CA LYS A 54 -24.62 0.12 3.25
C LYS A 54 -24.60 0.35 1.74
N ASP A 55 -25.77 0.51 1.12
CA ASP A 55 -25.87 0.75 -0.32
C ASP A 55 -25.22 2.09 -0.68
N ILE A 56 -25.57 3.17 0.04
CA ILE A 56 -24.96 4.49 -0.15
C ILE A 56 -23.43 4.40 -0.04
N TRP A 57 -22.93 3.75 1.02
CA TRP A 57 -21.50 3.59 1.23
C TRP A 57 -20.84 2.78 0.10
N THR A 58 -21.47 1.70 -0.35
CA THR A 58 -20.94 0.82 -1.40
C THR A 58 -20.88 1.54 -2.75
N TYR A 59 -21.98 2.16 -3.19
CA TYR A 59 -22.02 2.89 -4.46
C TYR A 59 -21.05 4.08 -4.48
N TRP A 60 -20.96 4.83 -3.38
CA TRP A 60 -20.05 5.97 -3.28
C TRP A 60 -18.59 5.54 -3.41
N ASN A 61 -18.19 4.47 -2.75
CA ASN A 61 -16.83 3.95 -2.84
C ASN A 61 -16.51 3.38 -4.23
N ILE A 62 -17.46 2.69 -4.89
CA ILE A 62 -17.28 2.22 -6.28
C ILE A 62 -17.05 3.41 -7.21
N PHE A 63 -17.84 4.48 -7.03
CA PHE A 63 -17.67 5.72 -7.79
C PHE A 63 -16.27 6.33 -7.59
N LEU A 64 -15.78 6.41 -6.35
CA LEU A 64 -14.44 6.88 -6.05
C LEU A 64 -13.35 5.99 -6.68
N ILE A 65 -13.52 4.67 -6.67
CA ILE A 65 -12.58 3.73 -7.31
C ILE A 65 -12.51 3.96 -8.82
N ILE A 66 -13.65 4.19 -9.48
CA ILE A 66 -13.70 4.52 -10.91
C ILE A 66 -12.94 5.83 -11.19
N ILE A 67 -13.13 6.87 -10.36
CA ILE A 67 -12.39 8.14 -10.50
C ILE A 67 -10.88 7.90 -10.40
N VAL A 68 -10.43 7.12 -9.41
CA VAL A 68 -9.01 6.82 -9.21
C VAL A 68 -8.44 6.06 -10.40
N LEU A 69 -9.17 5.07 -10.94
CA LEU A 69 -8.76 4.34 -12.14
C LEU A 69 -8.65 5.27 -13.36
N CYS A 70 -9.60 6.17 -13.55
CA CYS A 70 -9.56 7.17 -14.62
C CYS A 70 -8.33 8.10 -14.48
N MET A 71 -8.07 8.59 -13.27
CA MET A 71 -6.89 9.42 -12.99
C MET A 71 -5.59 8.66 -13.25
N GLN A 72 -5.52 7.40 -12.81
CA GLN A 72 -4.35 6.55 -13.03
C GLN A 72 -4.11 6.27 -14.51
N ALA A 73 -5.17 5.97 -15.27
CA ALA A 73 -5.10 5.81 -16.71
C ALA A 73 -4.63 7.10 -17.40
N ALA A 74 -5.16 8.26 -17.00
CA ALA A 74 -4.74 9.56 -17.54
C ALA A 74 -3.25 9.84 -17.27
N ILE A 75 -2.77 9.61 -16.05
CA ILE A 75 -1.35 9.77 -15.70
C ILE A 75 -0.48 8.83 -16.54
N TYR A 76 -0.88 7.56 -16.66
CA TYR A 76 -0.16 6.59 -17.47
C TYR A 76 -0.10 6.99 -18.95
N LEU A 77 -1.20 7.49 -19.52
CA LEU A 77 -1.26 7.99 -20.89
C LEU A 77 -0.37 9.23 -21.10
N ILE A 78 -0.38 10.17 -20.16
CA ILE A 78 0.48 11.37 -20.20
C ILE A 78 1.96 10.96 -20.18
N LEU A 79 2.34 10.01 -19.32
CA LEU A 79 3.71 9.51 -19.24
C LEU A 79 4.12 8.80 -20.53
N ARG A 80 3.25 7.94 -21.07
CA ARG A 80 3.46 7.26 -22.36
C ARG A 80 3.62 8.25 -23.51
N ALA A 81 2.79 9.29 -23.58
CA ALA A 81 2.87 10.32 -24.60
C ALA A 81 4.17 11.13 -24.51
N LYS A 82 4.60 11.45 -23.27
CA LYS A 82 5.86 12.14 -23.01
C LYS A 82 7.07 11.28 -23.40
N ASP A 83 7.05 9.99 -23.08
CA ASP A 83 8.11 9.05 -23.48
C ASP A 83 8.17 8.88 -25.01
N ALA A 84 7.01 8.79 -25.68
CA ALA A 84 6.95 8.72 -27.14
C ALA A 84 7.50 9.99 -27.82
N SER A 85 7.17 11.17 -27.28
CA SER A 85 7.70 12.46 -27.75
C SER A 85 9.21 12.61 -27.47
N SER A 86 9.68 12.16 -26.30
CA SER A 86 11.11 12.20 -25.94
C SER A 86 11.95 11.24 -26.76
N THR A 87 11.40 10.11 -27.19
CA THR A 87 12.09 9.14 -28.06
C THR A 87 12.31 9.71 -29.46
N GLN A 88 11.45 10.62 -29.93
CA GLN A 88 11.63 11.31 -31.21
C GLN A 88 12.63 12.48 -31.16
N LEU A 89 12.90 13.07 -29.99
CA LEU A 89 13.80 14.22 -29.85
C LEU A 89 15.25 13.90 -29.40
N GLY A 90 15.62 12.62 -29.29
CA GLY A 90 17.04 12.21 -29.23
C GLY A 90 17.90 12.90 -28.17
N LYS A 91 17.37 13.19 -26.97
CA LYS A 91 18.12 13.93 -25.95
C LYS A 91 18.34 13.14 -24.66
N ASN A 92 19.60 12.73 -24.49
CA ASN A 92 20.25 12.46 -23.20
C ASN A 92 20.03 13.66 -22.26
N VAL A 93 19.21 13.49 -21.22
CA VAL A 93 19.28 14.33 -20.02
C VAL A 93 19.07 13.43 -18.81
N ASN A 94 20.04 13.46 -17.90
CA ASN A 94 20.05 12.88 -16.56
C ASN A 94 18.72 13.12 -15.82
N GLN A 95 17.78 12.18 -15.93
CA GLN A 95 16.48 12.23 -15.25
C GLN A 95 16.23 10.94 -14.45
N ASN A 96 17.29 10.41 -13.82
CA ASN A 96 17.25 9.09 -13.18
C ASN A 96 16.51 9.08 -11.83
N ASP A 97 16.43 10.21 -11.10
CA ASP A 97 15.83 10.22 -9.76
C ASP A 97 14.30 10.35 -9.77
N ASP A 98 13.72 11.12 -10.69
CA ASP A 98 12.26 11.26 -10.81
C ASP A 98 11.62 10.11 -11.60
N LYS A 99 12.37 9.52 -12.55
CA LYS A 99 11.87 8.43 -13.40
C LYS A 99 11.60 7.13 -12.63
N ASN A 100 12.27 6.91 -11.49
CA ASN A 100 12.05 5.71 -10.67
C ASN A 100 10.92 5.88 -9.64
N ARG A 101 10.55 7.11 -9.28
CA ARG A 101 9.50 7.39 -8.27
C ARG A 101 8.10 7.25 -8.84
N VAL A 102 7.89 7.74 -10.06
CA VAL A 102 6.60 7.67 -10.78
C VAL A 102 6.09 6.22 -10.95
N PRO A 103 6.88 5.24 -11.45
CA PRO A 103 6.41 3.87 -11.57
C PRO A 103 6.19 3.21 -10.20
N CYS A 104 6.95 3.58 -9.16
CA CYS A 104 6.68 3.10 -7.81
C CYS A 104 5.31 3.56 -7.31
N ILE A 105 5.01 4.86 -7.44
CA ILE A 105 3.72 5.42 -7.06
C ILE A 105 2.59 4.80 -7.88
N LEU A 106 2.79 4.59 -9.19
CA LEU A 106 1.80 3.92 -10.03
C LEU A 106 1.56 2.46 -9.63
N VAL A 107 2.60 1.70 -9.29
CA VAL A 107 2.45 0.32 -8.78
C VAL A 107 1.71 0.31 -7.44
N LEU A 108 2.04 1.25 -6.55
CA LEU A 108 1.35 1.39 -5.25
C LEU A 108 -0.12 1.74 -5.43
N MET A 109 -0.43 2.74 -6.26
CA MET A 109 -1.81 3.11 -6.56
C MET A 109 -2.56 2.00 -7.29
N SER A 110 -1.91 1.28 -8.21
CA SER A 110 -2.53 0.17 -8.94
C SER A 110 -2.88 -0.97 -8.01
N THR A 111 -1.95 -1.41 -7.17
CA THR A 111 -2.18 -2.51 -6.23
C THR A 111 -3.24 -2.13 -5.20
N PHE A 112 -3.16 -0.92 -4.64
CA PHE A 112 -4.19 -0.39 -3.75
C PHE A 112 -5.58 -0.43 -4.40
N THR A 113 -5.70 0.12 -5.61
CA THR A 113 -6.98 0.21 -6.32
C THR A 113 -7.50 -1.16 -6.74
N CYS A 114 -6.62 -2.09 -7.14
CA CYS A 114 -7.02 -3.46 -7.48
C CYS A 114 -7.52 -4.21 -6.23
N THR A 115 -6.76 -4.20 -5.13
CA THR A 115 -7.12 -4.98 -3.94
C THR A 115 -8.35 -4.39 -3.23
N TRP A 116 -8.42 -3.07 -3.09
CA TRP A 116 -9.61 -2.39 -2.56
C TRP A 116 -10.79 -2.48 -3.52
N GLY A 117 -10.54 -2.41 -4.83
CA GLY A 117 -11.51 -2.61 -5.89
C GLY A 117 -12.16 -3.98 -5.83
N THR A 118 -11.37 -5.05 -5.68
CA THR A 118 -11.89 -6.42 -5.53
C THR A 118 -12.78 -6.55 -4.30
N PHE A 119 -12.40 -5.93 -3.18
CA PHE A 119 -13.25 -5.88 -1.99
C PHE A 119 -14.61 -5.23 -2.30
N MET A 120 -14.61 -3.99 -2.81
CA MET A 120 -15.85 -3.24 -3.05
C MET A 120 -16.71 -3.85 -4.15
N LEU A 121 -16.10 -4.41 -5.20
CA LEU A 121 -16.81 -5.12 -6.25
C LEU A 121 -17.46 -6.41 -5.72
N SER A 122 -16.79 -7.12 -4.80
CA SER A 122 -17.38 -8.29 -4.13
C SER A 122 -18.59 -7.88 -3.30
N GLN A 123 -18.53 -6.73 -2.60
CA GLN A 123 -19.69 -6.24 -1.84
C GLN A 123 -20.86 -5.84 -2.75
N ALA A 124 -20.57 -5.18 -3.87
CA ALA A 124 -21.56 -4.82 -4.88
C ALA A 124 -22.23 -6.06 -5.48
N ALA A 125 -21.44 -7.07 -5.87
CA ALA A 125 -21.94 -8.31 -6.43
C ALA A 125 -22.87 -9.03 -5.43
N VAL A 126 -22.51 -9.03 -4.14
CA VAL A 126 -23.37 -9.60 -3.11
C VAL A 126 -24.66 -8.78 -2.91
N SER A 127 -24.63 -7.45 -3.05
CA SER A 127 -25.83 -6.62 -2.93
C SER A 127 -26.88 -6.90 -4.02
N TRP A 128 -26.45 -7.42 -5.18
CA TRP A 128 -27.35 -7.82 -6.26
C TRP A 128 -27.85 -9.26 -6.15
N MET A 129 -27.23 -10.07 -5.28
CA MET A 129 -27.65 -11.45 -5.04
C MET A 129 -28.67 -11.53 -3.90
N GLN A 130 -29.54 -12.54 -3.95
CA GLN A 130 -30.50 -12.81 -2.88
C GLN A 130 -29.76 -13.21 -1.59
N SER A 131 -30.21 -12.65 -0.47
CA SER A 131 -29.63 -12.89 0.86
C SER A 131 -29.70 -14.38 1.21
N SER A 132 -28.55 -15.03 1.21
CA SER A 132 -28.35 -16.45 1.58
C SER A 132 -27.15 -16.59 2.52
N GLU A 133 -26.97 -17.73 3.19
CA GLU A 133 -25.79 -17.94 4.05
C GLU A 133 -24.46 -17.76 3.29
N ALA A 134 -24.44 -18.14 2.00
CA ALA A 134 -23.28 -17.94 1.13
C ALA A 134 -22.90 -16.45 0.98
N THR A 135 -23.89 -15.55 0.92
CA THR A 135 -23.63 -14.10 0.82
C THR A 135 -22.92 -13.55 2.06
N VAL A 136 -23.29 -14.02 3.26
CA VAL A 136 -22.66 -13.59 4.52
C VAL A 136 -21.21 -14.06 4.59
N VAL A 137 -20.95 -15.28 4.11
CA VAL A 137 -19.60 -15.84 4.06
C VAL A 137 -18.70 -15.02 3.11
N ILE A 138 -19.20 -14.67 1.92
CA ILE A 138 -18.46 -13.83 0.96
C ILE A 138 -18.17 -12.44 1.54
N GLN A 139 -19.15 -11.80 2.19
CA GLN A 139 -18.97 -10.49 2.83
C GLN A 139 -17.94 -10.54 3.96
N THR A 140 -17.84 -11.67 4.66
CA THR A 140 -16.87 -11.89 5.74
C THR A 140 -15.46 -12.09 5.21
N TYR A 141 -15.27 -12.97 4.22
CA TYR A 141 -13.94 -13.26 3.69
C TYR A 141 -13.39 -12.17 2.77
N SER A 142 -14.24 -11.42 2.08
CA SER A 142 -13.80 -10.30 1.24
C SER A 142 -13.04 -9.23 2.04
N VAL A 143 -13.27 -9.11 3.35
CA VAL A 143 -12.50 -8.23 4.25
C VAL A 143 -11.00 -8.52 4.22
N ILE A 144 -10.58 -9.75 3.89
CA ILE A 144 -9.15 -10.09 3.74
C ILE A 144 -8.49 -9.21 2.67
N PHE A 145 -9.18 -8.88 1.59
CA PHE A 145 -8.65 -7.96 0.57
C PHE A 145 -8.49 -6.54 1.11
N ALA A 146 -9.44 -6.06 1.92
CA ALA A 146 -9.30 -4.78 2.61
C ALA A 146 -8.08 -4.78 3.55
N LEU A 147 -7.87 -5.86 4.30
CA LEU A 147 -6.71 -6.01 5.19
C LEU A 147 -5.38 -6.06 4.43
N MET A 148 -5.33 -6.78 3.30
CA MET A 148 -4.15 -6.80 2.42
C MET A 148 -3.78 -5.41 1.93
N THR A 149 -4.76 -4.56 1.65
CA THR A 149 -4.51 -3.18 1.18
C THR A 149 -3.74 -2.35 2.22
N TYR A 150 -4.03 -2.55 3.50
CA TYR A 150 -3.31 -1.87 4.58
C TYR A 150 -1.87 -2.35 4.76
N SER A 151 -1.60 -3.65 4.55
CA SER A 151 -0.25 -4.21 4.69
C SER A 151 0.60 -4.08 3.42
N MET A 152 -0.01 -4.05 2.23
CA MET A 152 0.71 -3.97 0.95
C MET A 152 1.54 -2.70 0.77
N ASN A 153 1.08 -1.58 1.32
CA ASN A 153 1.82 -0.32 1.27
C ASN A 153 3.23 -0.49 1.85
N PHE A 154 3.36 -1.20 2.97
CA PHE A 154 4.65 -1.49 3.59
C PHE A 154 5.59 -2.24 2.65
N TYR A 155 5.13 -3.33 2.03
CA TYR A 155 5.95 -4.16 1.15
C TYR A 155 6.41 -3.39 -0.09
N ILE A 156 5.55 -2.54 -0.65
CA ILE A 156 5.89 -1.75 -1.85
C ILE A 156 6.93 -0.68 -1.51
N TYR A 157 6.75 0.06 -0.41
CA TYR A 157 7.74 1.03 0.03
C TYR A 157 9.08 0.38 0.35
N PHE A 158 9.07 -0.77 1.04
CA PHE A 158 10.28 -1.52 1.37
C PHE A 158 11.02 -2.00 0.10
N ALA A 159 10.30 -2.48 -0.92
CA ALA A 159 10.89 -3.00 -2.14
C ALA A 159 11.40 -1.91 -3.11
N LYS A 160 10.81 -0.71 -3.10
CA LYS A 160 11.06 0.32 -4.12
C LYS A 160 11.80 1.56 -3.62
N HIS A 161 11.83 1.83 -2.31
CA HIS A 161 12.43 3.04 -1.76
C HIS A 161 13.58 2.71 -0.82
N ASP A 162 14.82 2.84 -1.30
CA ASP A 162 16.03 2.44 -0.57
C ASP A 162 16.18 3.19 0.77
N ALA A 163 15.95 4.51 0.80
CA ALA A 163 16.05 5.28 2.05
C ALA A 163 14.96 4.91 3.09
N TYR A 164 13.81 4.41 2.65
CA TYR A 164 12.77 3.93 3.56
C TYR A 164 13.17 2.58 4.13
N ARG A 165 13.71 1.70 3.28
CA ARG A 165 14.25 0.40 3.69
C ARG A 165 15.39 0.54 4.69
N GLU A 166 16.33 1.45 4.45
CA GLU A 166 17.44 1.73 5.38
C GLU A 166 16.94 2.17 6.75
N ALA A 167 16.04 3.17 6.78
CA ALA A 167 15.46 3.66 8.04
C ALA A 167 14.69 2.57 8.79
N PHE A 168 13.93 1.73 8.07
CA PHE A 168 13.21 0.61 8.66
C PHE A 168 14.17 -0.45 9.24
N LEU A 169 15.23 -0.81 8.51
CA LEU A 169 16.22 -1.76 8.98
C LEU A 169 16.99 -1.22 10.19
N GLU A 170 17.26 0.09 10.24
CA GLU A 170 17.87 0.74 11.41
C GLU A 170 16.96 0.66 12.64
N GLN A 171 15.66 0.96 12.49
CA GLN A 171 14.67 0.81 13.56
C GLN A 171 14.55 -0.65 14.02
N TRP A 172 14.52 -1.59 13.07
CA TRP A 172 14.45 -3.02 13.36
C TRP A 172 15.67 -3.53 14.13
N LEU A 173 16.87 -3.05 13.76
CA LEU A 173 18.13 -3.36 14.45
C LEU A 173 18.19 -2.85 15.88
N GLN A 174 17.57 -1.69 16.14
CA GLN A 174 17.46 -1.14 17.49
C GLN A 174 16.55 -2.00 18.37
N LEU A 175 15.50 -2.58 17.78
CA LEU A 175 14.56 -3.49 18.46
C LEU A 175 15.17 -4.88 18.74
N MET A 176 16.12 -5.32 17.91
CA MET A 176 16.75 -6.64 18.02
C MET A 176 17.81 -6.71 19.14
N PRO A 177 17.91 -7.86 19.84
CA PRO A 177 18.99 -8.09 20.82
C PRO A 177 20.38 -7.90 20.20
N ALA A 178 21.33 -7.37 20.98
CA ALA A 178 22.69 -7.03 20.53
C ALA A 178 23.43 -8.16 19.78
N ARG A 179 23.05 -9.43 20.03
CA ARG A 179 23.57 -10.63 19.36
C ARG A 179 23.32 -10.65 17.84
N TYR A 180 22.29 -9.98 17.33
CA TYR A 180 21.92 -9.98 15.91
C TYR A 180 22.41 -8.74 15.12
N ARG A 181 22.98 -7.74 15.80
CA ARG A 181 23.47 -6.49 15.17
C ARG A 181 24.67 -6.63 14.20
N PRO A 182 25.64 -7.55 14.40
CA PRO A 182 26.87 -7.55 13.58
C PRO A 182 26.65 -7.82 12.07
N ARG A 183 25.57 -8.50 11.68
CA ARG A 183 25.33 -8.91 10.29
C ARG A 183 24.65 -7.86 9.41
N VAL A 184 23.91 -6.92 10.00
CA VAL A 184 23.18 -5.90 9.24
C VAL A 184 23.97 -4.59 9.17
N SER A 185 24.81 -4.32 10.18
CA SER A 185 25.74 -3.18 10.15
C SER A 185 26.72 -3.26 8.97
N SER A 186 27.18 -4.47 8.62
CA SER A 186 28.05 -4.69 7.45
C SER A 186 27.34 -4.51 6.11
N TYR A 187 26.02 -4.74 6.04
CA TYR A 187 25.19 -4.43 4.87
C TYR A 187 24.97 -2.92 4.68
N LEU A 188 24.65 -2.20 5.76
CA LEU A 188 24.50 -0.74 5.73
C LEU A 188 25.82 -0.03 5.40
N SER A 189 26.96 -0.52 5.90
CA SER A 189 28.29 0.01 5.56
C SER A 189 28.78 -0.32 4.14
N SER A 190 28.15 -1.27 3.44
CA SER A 190 28.57 -1.68 2.08
C SER A 190 27.68 -1.12 0.95
N GLN A 191 26.56 -0.48 1.29
CA GLN A 191 25.82 0.31 0.29
C GLN A 191 26.54 1.65 0.06
N PRO A 192 26.70 2.08 -1.21
CA PRO A 192 27.27 3.39 -1.49
C PRO A 192 26.31 4.46 -0.96
N THR A 193 26.74 5.14 0.09
CA THR A 193 26.08 6.32 0.63
C THR A 193 25.93 7.35 -0.49
N SER A 194 24.73 7.46 -1.06
CA SER A 194 24.37 8.55 -2.00
C SER A 194 24.15 9.89 -1.27
N ARG A 195 24.81 10.08 -0.14
CA ARG A 195 24.95 11.36 0.55
C ARG A 195 26.45 11.63 0.63
N THR A 196 26.84 12.78 0.10
CA THR A 196 28.22 13.32 -0.02
C THR A 196 29.14 12.59 -1.00
N ASN A 197 29.06 12.97 -2.28
CA ASN A 197 30.07 13.84 -2.91
C ASN A 197 29.72 14.04 -4.39
N LEU A 198 29.51 15.31 -4.76
CA LEU A 198 29.76 15.79 -6.10
C LEU A 198 31.28 15.68 -6.31
N ASP A 199 31.67 15.28 -7.51
CA ASP A 199 33.03 15.16 -8.04
C ASP A 199 33.80 13.85 -7.78
N GLN A 200 34.31 13.38 -8.92
CA GLN A 200 35.33 12.37 -9.18
C GLN A 200 34.90 10.89 -9.24
N ASP A 201 34.89 10.46 -10.50
CA ASP A 201 35.22 9.14 -11.03
C ASP A 201 34.36 7.97 -10.58
N VAL A 202 33.88 7.20 -11.56
CA VAL A 202 34.11 5.74 -11.67
C VAL A 202 33.54 5.31 -13.02
N ALA A 203 34.39 5.37 -14.04
CA ALA A 203 34.47 4.27 -14.98
C ALA A 203 35.03 3.06 -14.20
N HIS A 204 34.54 1.86 -14.51
CA HIS A 204 34.81 0.57 -13.84
C HIS A 204 34.04 0.29 -12.54
N SER A 205 32.89 -0.38 -12.67
CA SER A 205 32.73 -1.74 -12.13
C SER A 205 31.37 -2.33 -12.50
N ARG A 206 31.36 -3.03 -13.63
CA ARG A 206 30.32 -4.01 -13.98
C ARG A 206 30.76 -5.33 -13.37
N SER A 207 30.30 -5.70 -12.17
CA SER A 207 30.40 -7.08 -11.68
C SER A 207 29.46 -7.36 -10.51
N ARG A 208 28.48 -8.23 -10.78
CA ARG A 208 27.75 -9.14 -9.85
C ARG A 208 27.08 -8.50 -8.64
N ASN A 209 25.85 -8.03 -8.85
CA ASN A 209 24.83 -8.01 -7.80
C ASN A 209 24.09 -9.36 -7.83
N PRO A 210 24.17 -10.24 -6.81
CA PRO A 210 23.24 -11.36 -6.72
C PRO A 210 21.82 -10.79 -6.54
N SER A 211 20.84 -11.37 -7.23
CA SER A 211 19.46 -10.90 -7.14
C SER A 211 18.91 -11.07 -5.72
N ILE A 212 18.04 -10.16 -5.30
CA ILE A 212 17.40 -10.13 -3.96
C ILE A 212 16.76 -11.48 -3.59
N CYS A 213 16.24 -12.23 -4.57
CA CYS A 213 15.73 -13.59 -4.37
C CYS A 213 16.78 -14.52 -3.76
N GLN A 214 18.03 -14.43 -4.20
CA GLN A 214 19.10 -15.32 -3.76
C GLN A 214 19.55 -15.04 -2.32
N TYR A 215 19.37 -13.80 -1.84
CA TYR A 215 19.69 -13.45 -0.45
C TYR A 215 18.55 -13.85 0.51
N VAL A 216 17.29 -13.66 0.12
CA VAL A 216 16.12 -14.09 0.90
C VAL A 216 16.05 -15.61 1.00
N GLU A 217 16.32 -16.32 -0.09
CA GLU A 217 16.33 -17.78 -0.10
C GLU A 217 17.47 -18.37 0.76
N ASN A 218 18.62 -17.69 0.83
CA ASN A 218 19.70 -18.07 1.74
C ASN A 218 19.36 -17.77 3.20
N LEU A 219 18.63 -16.68 3.48
CA LEU A 219 18.19 -16.33 4.84
C LEU A 219 17.13 -17.31 5.37
N GLU A 220 16.15 -17.70 4.54
CA GLU A 220 15.15 -18.72 4.90
C GLU A 220 15.79 -20.09 5.10
N ARG A 221 16.74 -20.48 4.24
CA ARG A 221 17.47 -21.75 4.34
C ARG A 221 18.35 -21.83 5.59
N ASP A 222 18.85 -20.69 6.09
CA ASP A 222 19.66 -20.66 7.30
C ASP A 222 18.81 -20.58 8.58
N MET A 223 17.62 -19.97 8.52
CA MET A 223 16.66 -20.04 9.63
C MET A 223 16.09 -21.44 9.83
N SER A 224 15.79 -22.18 8.75
CA SER A 224 15.29 -23.55 8.86
C SER A 224 16.33 -24.52 9.45
N LYS A 225 17.63 -24.29 9.18
CA LYS A 225 18.72 -25.04 9.81
C LYS A 225 18.83 -24.78 11.31
N ILE A 226 18.60 -23.54 11.74
CA ILE A 226 18.65 -23.16 13.17
C ILE A 226 17.47 -23.77 13.93
N GLU A 227 16.29 -23.91 13.31
CA GLU A 227 15.16 -24.64 13.91
C GLU A 227 15.41 -26.15 13.97
N SER A 228 16.06 -26.74 12.95
CA SER A 228 16.39 -28.17 12.93
C SER A 228 17.45 -28.60 13.96
N GLN A 229 18.22 -27.67 14.51
CA GLN A 229 19.22 -27.93 15.57
C GLN A 229 18.65 -27.82 17.00
N LYS A 230 17.34 -27.55 17.14
CA LYS A 230 16.65 -27.45 18.43
C LYS A 230 15.82 -28.69 18.82
N ILE A 231 15.94 -29.79 18.06
CA ILE A 231 15.36 -31.11 18.39
C ILE A 231 16.49 -32.05 18.79
#